data_AF-A0A9N9NZU5-F1
#
_entry.id   AF-A0A9N9NZU5-F1
#
_cell.length_a   1.000
_cell.length_b   1.000
_cell.length_c   1.000
_cell.angle_alpha   90.00
_cell.angle_beta   90.00
_cell.angle_gamma   90.00
#
_symmetry.space_group_name_H-M   'P 1'
#
loop_
_entity.id
_entity.type
_entity.pdbx_description
1 polymer ?
#
loop_
_entity_poly.entity_id
_entity_poly.type
_entity_poly.pdbx_seq_one_letter_code
_entity_poly.pdbx_strand_id
1 'polypeptide(L)'
;MVNTQEYVDKNFDKSVSDIIVIGKDMEGDLDLTDYSNLITVDLGNNPHIRSLKLAPSTRIRYISTYNTGITEFSFYTSTPDLENCFLNYYREIEENTRLFAQVIKDICRFRLRESQELSQIIFPNQSYNFLQLKQEITRLKLQELAPKLRREKTNLEQLIITAKKKAENNFEHIVDLLLTTQQEISKKNIDHVTQSRLEGELDAYQKILKNILTKEELQALLTKQAELCQLEEHLASLQTNQQ
;
A
#
# COMPACT_ATOMS: atom_id res chain seq x y z
N MET A 1 12.26 37.77 -18.89
CA MET A 1 12.44 36.52 -18.15
C MET A 1 12.57 36.80 -16.66
N VAL A 2 11.88 35.99 -15.86
CA VAL A 2 11.89 36.05 -14.39
C VAL A 2 12.62 34.82 -13.87
N ASN A 3 13.50 34.96 -12.88
CA ASN A 3 14.14 33.80 -12.26
C ASN A 3 13.08 32.92 -11.59
N THR A 4 13.05 31.64 -11.98
CA THR A 4 12.01 30.69 -11.55
C THR A 4 12.04 30.44 -10.04
N GLN A 5 13.23 30.26 -9.47
CA GLN A 5 13.39 30.00 -8.04
C GLN A 5 12.95 31.20 -7.21
N GLU A 6 13.42 32.40 -7.55
CA GLU A 6 13.04 33.63 -6.86
C GLU A 6 11.53 33.88 -6.93
N TYR A 7 10.91 33.60 -8.09
CA TYR A 7 9.46 33.70 -8.22
C TYR A 7 8.75 32.71 -7.30
N VAL A 8 9.19 31.45 -7.27
CA VAL A 8 8.55 30.42 -6.45
C VAL A 8 8.70 30.74 -4.97
N ASP A 9 9.90 31.09 -4.51
CA ASP A 9 10.15 31.44 -3.10
C ASP A 9 9.36 32.67 -2.65
N LYS A 10 9.11 33.63 -3.54
CA LYS A 10 8.34 34.84 -3.23
C LYS A 10 6.83 34.61 -3.19
N ASN A 11 6.30 33.70 -4.00
CA ASN A 11 4.86 33.57 -4.23
C ASN A 11 4.23 32.33 -3.58
N PHE A 12 5.02 31.36 -3.14
CA PHE A 12 4.51 30.11 -2.57
C PHE A 12 5.15 29.81 -1.22
N ASP A 13 4.31 29.62 -0.21
CA ASP A 13 4.73 29.12 1.10
C ASP A 13 5.22 27.66 1.00
N LYS A 14 6.18 27.29 1.85
CA LYS A 14 6.75 25.92 1.86
C LYS A 14 5.72 24.84 2.20
N SER A 15 4.59 25.19 2.82
CA SER A 15 3.50 24.27 3.14
C SER A 15 2.53 24.02 1.99
N VAL A 16 2.68 24.68 0.83
CA VAL A 16 1.72 24.59 -0.27
C VAL A 16 1.63 23.18 -0.85
N SER A 17 0.44 22.82 -1.33
CA SER A 17 0.19 21.57 -2.04
C SER A 17 0.39 21.67 -3.56
N ASP A 18 0.31 22.88 -4.12
CA ASP A 18 0.27 23.08 -5.56
C ASP A 18 1.16 24.26 -5.97
N ILE A 19 2.05 24.02 -6.93
CA ILE A 19 2.83 25.05 -7.59
C ILE A 19 2.47 25.04 -9.07
N ILE A 20 1.78 26.09 -9.52
CA ILE A 20 1.31 26.24 -10.89
C ILE A 20 1.89 27.55 -11.44
N VAL A 21 2.88 27.42 -12.32
CA VAL A 21 3.64 28.52 -12.92
C VAL A 21 3.65 28.32 -14.43
N ILE A 22 2.50 28.54 -15.08
CA ILE A 22 2.35 28.31 -16.53
C ILE A 22 2.52 29.60 -17.31
N GLY A 23 3.37 29.60 -18.33
CA GLY A 23 3.45 30.68 -19.34
C GLY A 23 3.88 32.02 -18.75
N LYS A 24 4.78 32.00 -17.76
CA LYS A 24 5.19 33.19 -17.01
C LYS A 24 6.53 33.77 -17.47
N ASP A 25 7.06 33.30 -18.60
CA ASP A 25 8.39 33.67 -19.11
C ASP A 25 9.49 33.43 -18.06
N MET A 26 9.42 32.28 -17.39
CA MET A 26 10.34 31.90 -16.33
C MET A 26 11.63 31.31 -16.92
N GLU A 27 12.75 31.59 -16.25
CA GLU A 27 14.06 31.05 -16.61
C GLU A 27 14.83 30.50 -15.41
N GLY A 28 15.81 29.65 -15.69
CA GLY A 28 16.73 29.15 -14.69
C GLY A 28 16.42 27.74 -14.19
N ASP A 29 16.92 27.44 -13.00
CA ASP A 29 16.83 26.14 -12.36
C ASP A 29 15.84 26.23 -11.20
N LEU A 30 15.06 25.18 -10.97
CA LEU A 30 14.05 25.15 -9.91
C LEU A 30 14.30 23.99 -8.94
N ASP A 31 14.47 24.33 -7.66
CA ASP A 31 14.62 23.39 -6.56
C ASP A 31 13.42 23.48 -5.61
N LEU A 32 12.61 22.41 -5.60
CA LEU A 32 11.43 22.29 -4.76
C LEU A 32 11.64 21.27 -3.62
N THR A 33 12.88 20.94 -3.26
CA THR A 33 13.17 19.94 -2.22
C THR A 33 12.59 20.29 -0.84
N ASP A 34 12.45 21.58 -0.53
CA ASP A 34 11.88 22.06 0.74
C ASP A 34 10.35 22.08 0.78
N TYR A 35 9.65 21.76 -0.33
CA TYR A 35 8.19 21.80 -0.41
C TYR A 35 7.59 20.40 -0.17
N SER A 36 7.64 19.93 1.08
CA SER A 36 7.27 18.56 1.46
C SER A 36 5.78 18.19 1.27
N ASN A 37 4.92 19.19 1.06
CA ASN A 37 3.48 19.01 0.93
C ASN A 37 2.96 18.93 -0.51
N LEU A 38 3.86 19.05 -1.50
CA LEU A 38 3.45 19.10 -2.90
C LEU A 38 2.69 17.84 -3.35
N ILE A 39 1.62 18.11 -4.08
CA ILE A 39 0.75 17.17 -4.78
C ILE A 39 0.84 17.46 -6.29
N THR A 40 0.88 18.74 -6.66
CA THR A 40 0.84 19.20 -8.06
C THR A 40 2.00 20.14 -8.36
N VAL A 41 2.71 19.88 -9.46
CA VAL A 41 3.70 20.81 -10.02
C VAL A 41 3.42 21.01 -11.51
N ASP A 42 3.11 22.24 -11.93
CA ASP A 42 2.90 22.58 -13.34
C ASP A 42 3.75 23.79 -13.75
N LEU A 43 4.72 23.55 -14.61
CA LEU A 43 5.70 24.52 -15.10
C LEU A 43 5.53 24.81 -16.59
N GLY A 44 4.36 24.46 -17.16
CA GLY A 44 4.13 24.48 -18.59
C GLY A 44 4.42 25.82 -19.29
N ASN A 45 4.84 25.79 -20.55
CA ASN A 45 5.11 26.98 -21.38
C ASN A 45 6.17 27.94 -20.80
N ASN A 46 7.23 27.42 -20.19
CA ASN A 46 8.39 28.22 -19.79
C ASN A 46 9.68 27.63 -20.39
N PRO A 47 10.01 27.98 -21.66
CA PRO A 47 11.06 27.31 -22.42
C PRO A 47 12.47 27.49 -21.84
N HIS A 48 12.66 28.45 -20.91
CA HIS A 48 13.95 28.77 -20.33
C HIS A 48 14.17 28.18 -18.93
N ILE A 49 13.21 27.41 -18.40
CA ILE A 49 13.44 26.56 -17.22
C ILE A 49 14.27 25.35 -17.65
N ARG A 50 15.43 25.14 -17.02
CA ARG A 50 16.42 24.14 -17.45
C ARG A 50 16.45 22.89 -16.58
N SER A 51 16.07 22.99 -15.31
CA SER A 51 16.05 21.84 -14.40
C SER A 51 14.96 21.95 -13.34
N LEU A 52 14.55 20.78 -12.83
CA LEU A 52 13.62 20.63 -11.72
C LEU A 52 14.21 19.61 -10.74
N LYS A 53 14.32 19.98 -9.47
CA LYS A 53 14.66 19.08 -8.37
C LYS A 53 13.48 18.92 -7.43
N LEU A 54 13.23 17.67 -7.03
CA LEU A 54 12.18 17.28 -6.09
C LEU A 54 12.79 16.39 -5.02
N ALA A 55 12.33 16.55 -3.78
CA ALA A 55 12.59 15.58 -2.73
C ALA A 55 11.81 14.28 -3.03
N PRO A 56 12.26 13.12 -2.53
CA PRO A 56 11.46 11.90 -2.54
C PRO A 56 10.07 12.12 -1.92
N SER A 57 9.01 11.85 -2.67
CA SER A 57 7.62 12.11 -2.25
C SER A 57 6.65 11.10 -2.84
N THR A 58 5.84 10.49 -1.97
CA THR A 58 4.68 9.66 -2.34
C THR A 58 3.40 10.48 -2.54
N ARG A 59 3.47 11.81 -2.36
CA ARG A 59 2.31 12.69 -2.40
C ARG A 59 2.10 13.35 -3.76
N ILE A 60 3.16 13.50 -4.54
CA ILE A 60 3.08 14.13 -5.85
C ILE A 60 2.34 13.20 -6.82
N ARG A 61 1.18 13.64 -7.29
CA ARG A 61 0.32 12.89 -8.23
C ARG A 61 0.35 13.46 -9.64
N TYR A 62 0.75 14.72 -9.78
CA TYR A 62 0.76 15.44 -11.06
C TYR A 62 2.05 16.24 -11.26
N ILE A 63 2.71 16.00 -12.39
CA ILE A 63 3.85 16.82 -12.85
C ILE A 63 3.64 17.18 -14.32
N SER A 64 3.74 18.46 -14.62
CA SER A 64 3.69 19.00 -15.97
C SER A 64 4.90 19.90 -16.21
N THR A 65 5.69 19.56 -17.23
CA THR A 65 6.87 20.31 -17.67
C THR A 65 6.83 20.52 -19.19
N TYR A 66 5.64 20.58 -19.79
CA TYR A 66 5.52 20.74 -21.24
C TYR A 66 6.02 22.13 -21.69
N ASN A 67 6.68 22.19 -22.84
CA ASN A 67 7.29 23.41 -23.39
C ASN A 67 8.25 24.10 -22.40
N THR A 68 9.08 23.29 -21.72
CA THR A 68 10.19 23.76 -20.89
C THR A 68 11.53 23.35 -21.50
N GLY A 69 12.63 23.93 -21.02
CA GLY A 69 14.00 23.54 -21.37
C GLY A 69 14.54 22.37 -20.55
N ILE A 70 13.69 21.68 -19.77
CA ILE A 70 14.11 20.57 -18.90
C ILE A 70 14.45 19.34 -19.75
N THR A 71 15.68 18.87 -19.62
CA THR A 71 16.18 17.66 -20.31
C THR A 71 16.49 16.50 -19.37
N GLU A 72 16.61 16.77 -18.06
CA GLU A 72 16.86 15.75 -17.04
C GLU A 72 15.59 15.46 -16.25
N PHE A 73 15.19 14.18 -16.22
CA PHE A 73 13.93 13.72 -15.66
C PHE A 73 14.13 12.73 -14.49
N SER A 74 15.29 12.81 -13.83
CA SER A 74 15.66 11.96 -12.69
C SER A 74 14.68 12.10 -11.52
N PHE A 75 14.02 13.25 -11.38
CA PHE A 75 13.01 13.51 -10.36
C PHE A 75 11.80 12.55 -10.42
N TYR A 76 11.53 11.87 -11.54
CA TYR A 76 10.48 10.83 -11.59
C TYR A 76 10.77 9.63 -10.69
N THR A 77 12.04 9.31 -10.48
CA THR A 77 12.42 8.23 -9.55
C THR A 77 12.14 8.60 -8.10
N SER A 78 12.04 9.90 -7.81
CA SER A 78 11.69 10.44 -6.49
C SER A 78 10.17 10.51 -6.26
N THR A 79 9.34 10.26 -7.29
CA THR A 79 7.87 10.35 -7.21
C THR A 79 7.20 9.04 -7.64
N PRO A 80 7.26 7.97 -6.83
CA PRO A 80 6.80 6.63 -7.22
C PRO A 80 5.29 6.53 -7.48
N ASP A 81 4.54 7.52 -6.98
CA ASP A 81 3.09 7.58 -6.89
C ASP A 81 2.45 8.52 -7.94
N LEU A 82 3.27 8.96 -8.91
CA LEU A 82 2.85 9.87 -9.96
C LEU A 82 1.81 9.23 -10.89
N GLU A 83 0.65 9.87 -11.01
CA GLU A 83 -0.45 9.40 -11.86
C GLU A 83 -0.43 10.05 -13.24
N ASN A 84 -0.14 11.36 -13.27
CA ASN A 84 -0.19 12.16 -14.48
C ASN A 84 1.14 12.88 -14.71
N CYS A 85 1.67 12.71 -15.92
CA CYS A 85 2.93 13.29 -16.33
C CYS A 85 2.77 13.90 -17.73
N PHE A 86 3.02 15.21 -17.85
CA PHE A 86 3.05 15.89 -19.14
C PHE A 86 4.47 16.35 -19.45
N LEU A 87 5.11 15.62 -20.35
CA LEU A 87 6.44 15.96 -20.87
C LEU A 87 6.34 16.88 -22.09
N ASN A 88 7.47 17.50 -22.43
CA ASN A 88 7.65 18.41 -23.55
C ASN A 88 6.84 18.04 -24.81
N TYR A 89 6.17 19.04 -25.39
CA TYR A 89 5.51 18.97 -26.69
C TYR A 89 6.33 19.79 -27.71
N TYR A 90 7.59 19.43 -27.92
CA TYR A 90 8.33 19.97 -29.06
C TYR A 90 7.94 19.20 -30.33
N ARG A 91 7.92 19.91 -31.47
CA ARG A 91 7.32 19.51 -32.76
C ARG A 91 7.94 18.26 -33.43
N GLU A 92 9.04 17.73 -32.90
CA GLU A 92 9.72 16.57 -33.48
C GLU A 92 9.42 15.32 -32.64
N ILE A 93 8.57 14.45 -33.20
CA ILE A 93 8.11 13.19 -32.58
C ILE A 93 9.29 12.33 -32.08
N GLU A 94 10.45 12.41 -32.72
CA GLU A 94 11.65 11.63 -32.37
C GLU A 94 12.28 12.04 -31.04
N GLU A 95 12.38 13.34 -30.74
CA GLU A 95 12.95 13.81 -29.47
C GLU A 95 12.05 13.45 -28.28
N ASN A 96 10.74 13.61 -28.42
CA ASN A 96 9.77 13.23 -27.38
C ASN A 96 9.81 11.72 -27.10
N THR A 97 9.93 10.90 -28.15
CA THR A 97 10.06 9.44 -28.03
C THR A 97 11.35 9.07 -27.27
N ARG A 98 12.46 9.76 -27.56
CA ARG A 98 13.74 9.55 -26.87
C ARG A 98 13.65 9.93 -25.39
N LEU A 99 13.01 11.05 -25.05
CA LEU A 99 12.81 11.49 -23.67
C LEU A 99 11.94 10.52 -22.88
N PHE A 100 10.82 10.07 -23.46
CA PHE A 100 9.94 9.08 -22.82
C PHE A 100 10.66 7.74 -22.60
N ALA A 101 11.43 7.28 -23.59
CA ALA A 101 12.25 6.08 -23.45
C ALA A 101 13.31 6.21 -22.35
N GLN A 102 13.89 7.41 -22.17
CA GLN A 102 14.84 7.67 -21.10
C GLN A 102 14.18 7.61 -19.72
N VAL A 103 13.01 8.26 -19.55
CA VAL A 103 12.23 8.21 -18.30
C VAL A 103 11.88 6.76 -17.94
N ILE A 104 11.37 5.98 -18.90
CA ILE A 104 11.09 4.55 -18.69
C ILE A 104 12.35 3.81 -18.25
N LYS A 105 13.48 4.01 -18.93
CA LYS A 105 14.75 3.37 -18.56
C LYS A 105 15.19 3.73 -17.15
N ASP A 106 15.02 4.97 -16.72
CA ASP A 106 15.42 5.43 -15.40
C ASP A 106 14.51 4.83 -14.31
N ILE A 107 13.19 4.80 -14.54
CA ILE A 107 12.22 4.11 -13.66
C ILE A 107 12.54 2.62 -13.55
N CYS A 108 12.80 1.94 -14.68
CA CYS A 108 13.16 0.52 -14.69
C CYS A 108 14.47 0.27 -13.94
N ARG A 109 15.50 1.11 -14.13
CA ARG A 109 16.78 0.99 -13.41
C ARG A 109 16.64 1.22 -11.92
N PHE A 110 15.77 2.14 -11.50
CA PHE A 110 15.49 2.37 -10.09
C PHE A 110 14.84 1.14 -9.43
N ARG A 111 13.72 0.65 -9.97
CA ARG A 111 13.02 -0.53 -9.44
C ARG A 111 13.87 -1.81 -9.47
N LEU A 112 14.72 -1.95 -10.49
CA LEU A 112 15.67 -3.05 -10.57
C LEU A 112 16.70 -2.99 -9.44
N ARG A 113 17.22 -1.80 -9.11
CA ARG A 113 18.17 -1.62 -8.00
C ARG A 113 17.57 -2.01 -6.66
N GLU A 114 16.36 -1.54 -6.34
CA GLU A 114 15.68 -1.91 -5.09
C GLU A 114 15.51 -3.44 -4.97
N SER A 115 15.12 -4.10 -6.07
CA SER A 115 14.95 -5.55 -6.10
C SER A 115 16.30 -6.29 -5.98
N GLN A 116 17.37 -5.74 -6.57
CA GLN A 116 18.73 -6.27 -6.46
C GLN A 116 19.27 -6.14 -5.03
N GLU A 117 19.06 -5.01 -4.36
CA GLU A 117 19.46 -4.81 -2.97
C GLU A 117 18.78 -5.83 -2.05
N LEU A 118 17.47 -6.02 -2.21
CA LEU A 118 16.73 -7.04 -1.46
C LEU A 118 17.29 -8.45 -1.74
N SER A 119 17.59 -8.76 -3.01
CA SER A 119 18.18 -10.03 -3.40
C SER A 119 19.58 -10.24 -2.84
N GLN A 120 20.40 -9.20 -2.70
CA GLN A 120 21.74 -9.31 -2.12
C GLN A 120 21.70 -9.56 -0.62
N ILE A 121 20.71 -9.01 0.08
CA ILE A 121 20.46 -9.28 1.50
C ILE A 121 20.09 -10.76 1.69
N ILE A 122 19.19 -11.27 0.86
CA ILE A 122 18.66 -12.65 0.99
C ILE A 122 19.63 -13.68 0.42
N PHE A 123 20.32 -13.35 -0.67
CA PHE A 123 21.26 -14.22 -1.38
C PHE A 123 22.61 -13.52 -1.59
N PRO A 124 23.45 -13.43 -0.56
CA PRO A 124 24.78 -12.84 -0.69
C PRO A 124 25.59 -13.55 -1.77
N ASN A 125 26.27 -12.78 -2.61
CA ASN A 125 27.12 -13.28 -3.70
C ASN A 125 26.41 -14.07 -4.80
N GLN A 126 25.08 -14.00 -4.90
CA GLN A 126 24.34 -14.55 -6.03
C GLN A 126 23.92 -13.44 -6.99
N SER A 127 23.89 -13.77 -8.29
CA SER A 127 23.30 -12.88 -9.29
C SER A 127 21.80 -12.74 -9.04
N TYR A 128 21.27 -11.53 -9.20
CA TYR A 128 19.85 -11.27 -9.06
C TYR A 128 18.99 -12.19 -9.95
N ASN A 129 18.07 -12.89 -9.32
CA ASN A 129 17.05 -13.69 -9.98
C ASN A 129 15.69 -13.41 -9.33
N PHE A 130 14.82 -12.70 -10.06
CA PHE A 130 13.52 -12.29 -9.54
C PHE A 130 12.63 -13.48 -9.14
N LEU A 131 12.68 -14.57 -9.89
CA LEU A 131 11.87 -15.76 -9.59
C LEU A 131 12.33 -16.40 -8.28
N GLN A 132 13.64 -16.54 -8.10
CA GLN A 132 14.23 -17.05 -6.87
C GLN A 132 13.93 -16.14 -5.67
N LEU A 133 14.02 -14.81 -5.85
CA LEU A 133 13.65 -13.83 -4.84
C LEU A 133 12.17 -13.95 -4.44
N LYS A 134 11.27 -14.04 -5.42
CA LYS A 134 9.82 -14.20 -5.18
C LYS A 134 9.51 -15.49 -4.42
N GLN A 135 10.15 -16.60 -4.80
CA GLN A 135 9.99 -17.89 -4.13
C GLN A 135 10.46 -17.82 -2.67
N GLU A 136 11.61 -17.21 -2.43
CA GLU A 136 12.18 -17.11 -1.09
C GLU A 136 11.40 -16.18 -0.16
N ILE A 137 10.91 -15.04 -0.66
CA ILE A 137 9.98 -14.18 0.08
C ILE A 137 8.73 -14.97 0.48
N THR A 138 8.18 -15.77 -0.44
CA THR A 138 7.00 -16.61 -0.15
C THR A 138 7.33 -17.66 0.91
N ARG A 139 8.48 -18.32 0.80
CA ARG A 139 8.97 -19.31 1.76
C ARG A 139 9.12 -18.71 3.17
N LEU A 140 9.75 -17.53 3.26
CA LEU A 140 9.93 -16.80 4.52
C LEU A 140 8.57 -16.41 5.15
N LYS A 141 7.63 -15.89 4.36
CA LYS A 141 6.28 -15.58 4.83
C LYS A 141 5.57 -16.81 5.40
N LEU A 142 5.64 -17.95 4.71
CA LEU A 142 5.06 -19.20 5.21
C LEU A 142 5.73 -19.68 6.50
N GLN A 143 7.06 -19.57 6.59
CA GLN A 143 7.83 -19.97 7.77
C GLN A 143 7.47 -19.12 9.00
N GLU A 144 7.11 -17.85 8.82
CA GLU A 144 6.69 -16.96 9.91
C GLU A 144 5.20 -17.15 10.27
N LEU A 145 4.33 -17.27 9.27
CA LEU A 145 2.88 -17.35 9.48
C LEU A 145 2.42 -18.70 10.03
N ALA A 146 3.00 -19.81 9.59
CA ALA A 146 2.53 -21.14 10.01
C ALA A 146 2.69 -21.39 11.54
N PRO A 147 3.82 -21.06 12.18
CA PRO A 147 3.95 -21.16 13.64
C PRO A 147 3.04 -20.17 14.38
N LYS A 148 2.82 -18.97 13.84
CA LYS A 148 1.88 -17.99 14.41
C LYS A 148 0.46 -18.55 14.40
N LEU A 149 0.00 -19.07 13.27
CA LEU A 149 -1.33 -19.69 13.13
C LEU A 149 -1.53 -20.84 14.13
N ARG A 150 -0.53 -21.73 14.27
CA ARG A 150 -0.58 -22.82 15.25
C ARG A 150 -0.75 -22.31 16.68
N ARG A 151 0.01 -21.29 17.09
CA ARG A 151 -0.10 -20.69 18.43
C ARG A 151 -1.47 -20.05 18.66
N GLU A 152 -1.95 -19.27 17.71
CA GLU A 152 -3.27 -18.63 17.82
C GLU A 152 -4.40 -19.66 17.87
N LYS A 153 -4.27 -20.77 17.14
CA LYS A 153 -5.23 -21.88 17.19
C LYS A 153 -5.30 -22.52 18.58
N THR A 154 -4.15 -22.82 19.18
CA THR A 154 -4.11 -23.35 20.56
C THR A 154 -4.69 -22.36 21.57
N ASN A 155 -4.40 -21.06 21.42
CA ASN A 155 -4.96 -20.03 22.29
C ASN A 155 -6.49 -19.97 22.19
N LEU A 156 -7.02 -19.99 20.97
CA LEU A 156 -8.47 -19.99 20.74
C LEU A 156 -9.12 -21.26 21.31
N GLU A 157 -8.53 -22.44 21.08
CA GLU A 157 -9.02 -23.70 21.67
C GLU A 157 -9.13 -23.64 23.20
N GLN A 158 -8.16 -23.01 23.89
CA GLN A 158 -8.23 -22.81 25.34
C GLN A 158 -9.34 -21.85 25.76
N LEU A 159 -9.56 -20.77 25.00
CA LEU A 159 -10.67 -19.84 25.23
C LEU A 159 -12.01 -20.54 25.05
N ILE A 160 -12.16 -21.37 24.02
CA ILE A 160 -13.38 -22.15 23.75
C ILE A 160 -13.65 -23.12 24.89
N ILE A 161 -12.65 -23.88 25.33
CA ILE A 161 -12.78 -24.82 26.46
C ILE A 161 -13.21 -24.08 27.72
N THR A 162 -12.61 -22.92 28.01
CA THR A 162 -12.93 -22.10 29.18
C THR A 162 -14.36 -21.57 29.11
N ALA A 163 -14.77 -21.07 27.95
CA ALA A 163 -16.11 -20.55 27.72
C ALA A 163 -17.19 -21.64 27.82
N LYS A 164 -16.95 -22.82 27.23
CA LYS A 164 -17.86 -23.97 27.35
C LYS A 164 -18.00 -24.44 28.79
N LYS A 165 -16.89 -24.56 29.52
CA LYS A 165 -16.92 -24.90 30.96
C LYS A 165 -17.75 -23.92 31.79
N LYS A 166 -17.68 -22.61 31.48
CA LYS A 166 -18.50 -21.58 32.13
C LYS A 166 -19.96 -21.60 31.69
N ALA A 167 -20.21 -21.94 30.42
CA ALA A 167 -21.54 -22.06 29.84
C ALA A 167 -22.36 -23.17 30.51
N GLU A 168 -21.69 -24.15 31.12
CA GLU A 168 -22.28 -25.40 31.61
C GLU A 168 -22.99 -26.16 30.47
N ASN A 169 -23.28 -27.45 30.64
CA ASN A 169 -23.77 -28.32 29.54
C ASN A 169 -24.98 -27.76 28.76
N ASN A 170 -25.76 -26.86 29.37
CA ASN A 170 -26.95 -26.28 28.77
C ASN A 170 -26.66 -25.25 27.66
N PHE A 171 -25.46 -24.65 27.62
CA PHE A 171 -25.14 -23.56 26.68
C PHE A 171 -23.85 -23.78 25.87
N GLU A 172 -23.15 -24.92 26.04
CA GLU A 172 -21.95 -25.24 25.23
C GLU A 172 -22.23 -25.18 23.72
N HIS A 173 -23.37 -25.70 23.29
CA HIS A 173 -23.78 -25.67 21.88
C HIS A 173 -23.98 -24.24 21.37
N ILE A 174 -24.34 -23.28 22.23
CA ILE A 174 -24.49 -21.87 21.82
C ILE A 174 -23.12 -21.24 21.58
N VAL A 175 -22.08 -21.64 22.33
CA VAL A 175 -20.70 -21.22 22.07
C VAL A 175 -20.24 -21.74 20.70
N ASP A 176 -20.56 -22.99 20.36
CA ASP A 176 -20.23 -23.56 19.04
C ASP A 176 -20.97 -22.84 17.90
N LEU A 177 -22.27 -22.55 18.08
CA LEU A 177 -23.05 -21.79 17.12
C LEU A 177 -22.48 -20.39 16.92
N LEU A 178 -22.16 -19.67 18.00
CA LEU A 178 -21.55 -18.34 17.95
C LEU A 178 -20.30 -18.34 17.05
N LEU A 179 -19.38 -19.28 17.27
CA LEU A 179 -18.12 -19.36 16.55
C LEU A 179 -18.32 -19.79 15.10
N THR A 180 -19.23 -20.74 14.85
CA THR A 180 -19.55 -21.22 13.50
C THR A 180 -20.17 -20.10 12.67
N THR A 181 -21.17 -19.39 13.22
CA THR A 181 -21.81 -18.24 12.57
C THR A 181 -20.77 -17.17 12.24
N GLN A 182 -19.85 -16.87 13.15
CA GLN A 182 -18.79 -15.90 12.89
C GLN A 182 -17.82 -16.35 11.77
N GLN A 183 -17.44 -17.63 11.75
CA GLN A 183 -16.62 -18.19 10.67
C GLN A 183 -17.34 -18.10 9.34
N GLU A 184 -18.64 -18.33 9.30
CA GLU A 184 -19.44 -18.17 8.08
C GLU A 184 -19.46 -16.72 7.60
N ILE A 185 -19.72 -15.75 8.48
CA ILE A 185 -19.66 -14.32 8.15
C ILE A 185 -18.30 -13.93 7.54
N SER A 186 -17.22 -14.59 7.96
CA SER A 186 -15.87 -14.31 7.47
C SER A 186 -15.60 -14.86 6.06
N LYS A 187 -16.47 -15.72 5.50
CA LYS A 187 -16.28 -16.31 4.17
C LYS A 187 -16.50 -15.27 3.07
N LYS A 188 -15.59 -15.24 2.09
CA LYS A 188 -15.72 -14.41 0.88
C LYS A 188 -16.93 -14.81 0.05
N ASN A 189 -17.58 -13.80 -0.54
CA ASN A 189 -18.72 -13.93 -1.47
C ASN A 189 -20.07 -14.36 -0.85
N ILE A 190 -20.29 -14.06 0.43
CA ILE A 190 -21.65 -14.13 1.00
C ILE A 190 -22.48 -12.96 0.45
N ASP A 191 -23.73 -13.24 0.09
CA ASP A 191 -24.68 -12.19 -0.31
C ASP A 191 -25.14 -11.37 0.89
N HIS A 192 -25.51 -10.11 0.65
CA HIS A 192 -25.89 -9.17 1.70
C HIS A 192 -27.05 -9.66 2.59
N VAL A 193 -28.01 -10.42 2.03
CA VAL A 193 -29.17 -10.92 2.78
C VAL A 193 -28.72 -12.02 3.75
N THR A 194 -27.92 -12.97 3.28
CA THR A 194 -27.33 -14.01 4.12
C THR A 194 -26.43 -13.43 5.20
N GLN A 195 -25.59 -12.44 4.87
CA GLN A 195 -24.75 -11.74 5.85
C GLN A 195 -25.59 -11.09 6.96
N SER A 196 -26.60 -10.31 6.59
CA SER A 196 -27.47 -9.62 7.55
C SER A 196 -28.18 -10.60 8.49
N ARG A 197 -28.59 -11.77 7.97
CA ARG A 197 -29.18 -12.84 8.78
C ARG A 197 -28.19 -13.41 9.78
N LEU A 198 -26.98 -13.76 9.35
CA LEU A 198 -25.94 -14.32 10.20
C LEU A 198 -25.49 -13.31 11.28
N GLU A 199 -25.40 -12.03 10.95
CA GLU A 199 -25.12 -10.97 11.93
C GLU A 199 -26.21 -10.87 13.01
N GLY A 200 -27.48 -11.02 12.61
CA GLY A 200 -28.61 -11.10 13.55
C GLY A 200 -28.56 -12.34 14.45
N GLU A 201 -28.20 -13.51 13.90
CA GLU A 201 -27.99 -14.74 14.66
C GLU A 201 -26.82 -14.60 15.65
N LEU A 202 -25.71 -13.98 15.21
CA LEU A 202 -24.55 -13.73 16.04
C LEU A 202 -24.89 -12.83 17.24
N ASP A 203 -25.65 -11.74 17.02
CA ASP A 203 -26.11 -10.85 18.09
C ASP A 203 -27.04 -11.58 19.07
N ALA A 204 -27.92 -12.45 18.58
CA ALA A 204 -28.78 -13.27 19.42
C ALA A 204 -27.96 -14.22 20.32
N TYR A 205 -26.96 -14.93 19.78
CA TYR A 205 -26.09 -15.79 20.56
C TYR A 205 -25.25 -15.02 21.57
N GLN A 206 -24.73 -13.84 21.21
CA GLN A 206 -24.02 -12.97 22.15
C GLN A 206 -24.92 -12.54 23.31
N LYS A 207 -26.17 -12.16 23.04
CA LYS A 207 -27.14 -11.77 24.07
C LYS A 207 -27.43 -12.90 25.05
N ILE A 208 -27.56 -14.14 24.56
CA ILE A 208 -27.78 -15.31 25.42
C ILE A 208 -26.55 -15.56 26.29
N LEU A 209 -25.35 -15.54 25.70
CA LEU A 209 -24.10 -15.84 26.40
C LEU A 209 -23.64 -14.71 27.34
N LYS A 210 -24.11 -13.48 27.18
CA LYS A 210 -23.74 -12.33 28.03
C LYS A 210 -24.13 -12.51 29.51
N ASN A 211 -25.10 -13.37 29.79
CA ASN A 211 -25.49 -13.71 31.16
C ASN A 211 -24.55 -14.75 31.81
N ILE A 212 -23.61 -15.28 31.05
CA ILE A 212 -22.72 -16.39 31.44
C ILE A 212 -21.25 -16.00 31.31
N LEU A 213 -20.89 -15.41 30.16
CA LEU A 213 -19.56 -14.93 29.83
C LEU A 213 -19.51 -13.42 29.98
N THR A 214 -18.36 -12.89 30.42
CA THR A 214 -18.21 -11.44 30.46
C THR A 214 -18.13 -10.87 29.04
N LYS A 215 -18.36 -9.56 28.92
CA LYS A 215 -18.23 -8.86 27.62
C LYS A 215 -16.80 -9.02 27.06
N GLU A 216 -15.81 -8.98 27.92
CA GLU A 216 -14.39 -9.12 27.56
C GLU A 216 -14.09 -10.53 27.05
N GLU A 217 -14.67 -11.57 27.64
CA GLU A 217 -14.49 -12.96 27.22
C GLU A 217 -15.13 -13.23 25.86
N LEU A 218 -16.36 -12.73 25.66
CA LEU A 218 -17.03 -12.79 24.36
C LEU A 218 -16.24 -12.03 23.30
N GLN A 219 -15.77 -10.82 23.60
CA GLN A 219 -14.97 -10.05 22.67
C GLN A 219 -13.64 -10.75 22.35
N ALA A 220 -12.99 -11.36 23.35
CA ALA A 220 -11.74 -12.09 23.15
C ALA A 220 -11.93 -13.30 22.23
N LEU A 221 -12.98 -14.10 22.44
CA LEU A 221 -13.34 -15.23 21.57
C LEU A 221 -13.56 -14.77 20.14
N LEU A 222 -14.44 -13.79 19.95
CA LEU A 222 -14.81 -13.31 18.61
C LEU A 222 -13.60 -12.68 17.90
N THR A 223 -12.83 -11.84 18.60
CA THR A 223 -11.65 -11.20 18.02
C THR A 223 -10.62 -12.26 17.60
N LYS A 224 -10.35 -13.25 18.45
CA LYS A 224 -9.38 -14.31 18.14
C LYS A 224 -9.83 -15.22 17.01
N GLN A 225 -11.12 -15.55 16.94
CA GLN A 225 -11.68 -16.31 15.83
C GLN A 225 -11.55 -15.55 14.51
N ALA A 226 -11.81 -14.24 14.50
CA ALA A 226 -11.66 -13.41 13.30
C ALA A 226 -10.19 -13.29 12.86
N GLU A 227 -9.27 -13.03 13.79
CA GLU A 227 -7.83 -13.01 13.52
C GLU A 227 -7.35 -14.33 12.91
N LEU A 228 -7.84 -15.46 13.45
CA LEU A 228 -7.47 -16.79 12.96
C LEU A 228 -7.99 -17.04 11.54
N CYS A 229 -9.24 -16.68 11.24
CA CYS A 229 -9.78 -16.78 9.89
C CYS A 229 -8.96 -15.96 8.88
N GLN A 230 -8.56 -14.73 9.23
CA GLN A 230 -7.71 -13.90 8.36
C GLN A 230 -6.33 -14.52 8.12
N LEU A 231 -5.72 -15.12 9.16
CA LEU A 231 -4.44 -15.81 9.04
C LEU A 231 -4.54 -17.06 8.16
N GLU A 232 -5.61 -17.84 8.29
CA GLU A 232 -5.86 -19.02 7.45
C GLU A 232 -6.05 -18.63 5.98
N GLU A 233 -6.83 -17.58 5.70
CA GLU A 233 -6.99 -17.07 4.34
C GLU A 233 -5.68 -16.57 3.74
N HIS A 234 -4.90 -15.80 4.52
CA HIS A 234 -3.61 -15.30 4.05
C HIS A 234 -2.67 -16.47 3.73
N LEU A 235 -2.60 -17.48 4.58
CA LEU A 235 -1.77 -18.65 4.35
C LEU A 235 -2.22 -19.47 3.13
N ALA A 236 -3.52 -19.66 2.94
CA ALA A 236 -4.08 -20.31 1.75
C ALA A 236 -3.70 -19.54 0.47
N SER A 237 -3.80 -18.21 0.49
CA SER A 237 -3.42 -17.38 -0.67
C SER A 237 -1.93 -17.50 -1.03
N LEU A 238 -1.06 -17.66 -0.03
CA LEU A 238 0.38 -17.87 -0.26
C LEU A 238 0.67 -19.24 -0.87
N GLN A 239 -0.10 -20.27 -0.52
CA GLN A 239 0.05 -21.62 -1.05
C GLN A 239 -0.47 -21.73 -2.49
N THR A 240 -1.59 -21.09 -2.82
CA THR A 240 -2.12 -21.07 -4.20
C THR A 240 -1.18 -20.35 -5.16
N ASN A 241 -0.48 -19.30 -4.70
CA ASN A 241 0.51 -18.56 -5.49
C ASN A 241 1.83 -19.32 -5.76
N GLN A 242 1.97 -20.55 -5.26
CA GLN A 242 3.12 -21.43 -5.55
C GLN A 242 2.88 -22.41 -6.71
N GLN A 243 1.63 -22.53 -7.20
CA GLN A 243 1.27 -23.34 -8.38
C GLN A 243 1.40 -22.51 -9.66
#